data_AF-A0A1D1VRK1-F1
#
_entry.id   AF-A0A1D1VRK1-F1
#
_cell.length_a   1.000
_cell.length_b   1.000
_cell.length_c   1.000
_cell.angle_alpha   90.00
_cell.angle_beta   90.00
_cell.angle_gamma   90.00
#
_symmetry.space_group_name_H-M   'P 1'
#
loop_
_entity.id
_entity.type
_entity.pdbx_description
1 polymer ?
#
loop_
_entity_poly.entity_id
_entity_poly.type
_entity_poly.pdbx_seq_one_letter_code
_entity_poly.pdbx_strand_id
1 'polypeptide(L)'
;MCGGGNSDVERGRQRCQKNAGLMWNNLWCSKDFSDVTLHSSDGVAFKLHKLPLVARSPVMSEAWKTPEVELVDGAPLEVAQFVRQFPFVALKNFFYALYTGSCDIIKDRRTAFHHFCTDIYSLAHHFQVQDIMDMSYLLMKNRKLPSNAVEIYLLAVEVKDETLRSDAERYIVSRRQDA
;
A
#
# COMPACT_ATOMS: atom_id res chain seq x y z
N MET A 1 -5.72 -47.58 -6.71
CA MET A 1 -6.21 -46.27 -7.21
C MET A 1 -6.10 -45.26 -6.08
N CYS A 2 -5.03 -44.48 -6.02
CA CYS A 2 -4.80 -43.48 -4.98
C CYS A 2 -4.96 -42.10 -5.63
N GLY A 3 -6.14 -41.48 -5.51
CA GLY A 3 -6.45 -40.22 -6.18
C GLY A 3 -7.37 -39.25 -5.41
N GLY A 4 -7.63 -39.49 -4.12
CA GLY A 4 -8.58 -38.67 -3.34
C GLY A 4 -7.96 -37.58 -2.45
N GLY A 5 -6.74 -37.78 -1.94
CA GLY A 5 -6.19 -36.98 -0.83
C GLY A 5 -5.80 -35.54 -1.17
N ASN A 6 -5.49 -35.24 -2.44
CA ASN A 6 -5.08 -33.89 -2.84
C ASN A 6 -6.25 -32.89 -2.88
N SER A 7 -7.48 -33.37 -3.11
CA SER A 7 -8.65 -32.51 -3.30
C SER A 7 -9.19 -31.92 -1.99
N ASP A 8 -9.16 -32.69 -0.90
CA ASP A 8 -9.66 -32.24 0.41
C ASP A 8 -8.66 -31.33 1.12
N VAL A 9 -7.35 -31.56 0.95
CA VAL A 9 -6.30 -30.66 1.46
C VAL A 9 -6.38 -29.30 0.79
N GLU A 10 -6.53 -29.27 -0.54
CA GLU A 10 -6.66 -28.02 -1.29
C GLU A 10 -7.95 -27.27 -0.91
N ARG A 11 -9.08 -27.99 -0.78
CA ARG A 11 -10.34 -27.41 -0.29
C ARG A 11 -10.20 -26.85 1.13
N GLY A 12 -9.46 -27.54 2.00
CA GLY A 12 -9.15 -27.08 3.36
C GLY A 12 -8.35 -25.78 3.35
N ARG A 13 -7.29 -25.71 2.54
CA ARG A 13 -6.47 -24.49 2.36
C ARG A 13 -7.30 -23.30 1.89
N GLN A 14 -8.14 -23.50 0.87
CA GLN A 14 -9.00 -22.44 0.35
C GLN A 14 -10.00 -21.92 1.39
N ARG A 15 -10.58 -22.79 2.21
CA ARG A 15 -11.46 -22.38 3.32
C ARG A 15 -10.71 -21.58 4.38
N CYS A 16 -9.51 -22.01 4.78
CA CYS A 16 -8.68 -21.27 5.73
C CYS A 16 -8.32 -19.89 5.19
N GLN A 17 -7.90 -19.80 3.92
CA GLN A 17 -7.57 -18.54 3.27
C GLN A 17 -8.78 -17.59 3.22
N LYS A 18 -9.97 -18.10 2.87
CA LYS A 18 -11.22 -17.32 2.87
C LYS A 18 -11.56 -16.80 4.27
N ASN A 19 -11.50 -17.67 5.28
CA ASN A 19 -11.83 -17.29 6.66
C ASN A 19 -10.84 -16.27 7.22
N ALA A 20 -9.54 -16.43 6.94
CA ALA A 20 -8.52 -15.46 7.31
C ALA A 20 -8.79 -14.10 6.65
N GLY A 21 -9.12 -14.08 5.36
CA GLY A 21 -9.48 -12.83 4.66
C GLY A 21 -10.67 -12.11 5.30
N LEU A 22 -11.71 -12.84 5.69
CA LEU A 22 -12.86 -12.27 6.40
C LEU A 22 -12.48 -11.71 7.77
N MET A 23 -11.62 -12.42 8.52
CA MET A 23 -11.16 -11.97 9.83
C MET A 23 -10.41 -10.65 9.76
N TRP A 24 -9.46 -10.52 8.81
CA TRP A 24 -8.70 -9.29 8.63
C TRP A 24 -9.57 -8.11 8.19
N ASN A 25 -10.54 -8.36 7.30
CA ASN A 25 -11.50 -7.34 6.90
C ASN A 25 -12.38 -6.90 8.09
N ASN A 26 -12.82 -7.84 8.94
CA ASN A 26 -13.60 -7.51 10.12
C ASN A 26 -12.78 -6.67 11.12
N LEU A 27 -11.52 -7.01 11.35
CA LEU A 27 -10.61 -6.23 12.19
C LEU A 27 -10.39 -4.81 11.62
N TRP A 28 -10.27 -4.69 10.29
CA TRP A 28 -10.21 -3.38 9.63
C TRP A 28 -11.49 -2.57 9.87
N CYS A 29 -12.67 -3.19 9.81
CA CYS A 29 -13.94 -2.49 9.94
C CYS A 29 -14.29 -2.11 11.38
N SER A 30 -14.08 -3.01 12.36
CA SER A 30 -14.56 -2.80 13.73
C SER A 30 -13.72 -1.75 14.49
N LYS A 31 -12.42 -1.70 14.21
CA LYS A 31 -11.45 -0.87 14.96
C LYS A 31 -11.34 -1.24 16.45
N ASP A 32 -11.96 -2.34 16.88
CA ASP A 32 -11.91 -2.81 18.26
C ASP A 32 -10.48 -3.20 18.61
N PHE A 33 -10.01 -2.77 19.78
CA PHE A 33 -8.62 -3.00 20.25
C PHE A 33 -7.54 -2.29 19.42
N SER A 34 -7.90 -1.22 18.69
CA SER A 34 -6.91 -0.34 18.07
C SER A 34 -5.95 0.23 19.12
N ASP A 35 -4.65 0.08 18.90
CA ASP A 35 -3.56 0.52 19.78
C ASP A 35 -2.68 1.61 19.13
N VAL A 36 -3.04 2.04 17.90
CA VAL A 36 -2.33 3.06 17.13
C VAL A 36 -3.34 4.05 16.54
N THR A 37 -3.05 5.35 16.64
CA THR A 37 -3.75 6.39 15.87
C THR A 37 -2.77 7.13 14.97
N LEU A 38 -3.10 7.21 13.68
CA LEU A 38 -2.35 7.99 12.69
C LEU A 38 -3.28 9.01 12.04
N HIS A 39 -2.73 10.11 11.52
CA HIS A 39 -3.52 11.18 10.93
C HIS A 39 -3.10 11.42 9.48
N SER A 40 -4.06 11.63 8.57
CA SER A 40 -3.77 12.13 7.22
C SER A 40 -3.43 13.62 7.23
N SER A 41 -2.97 14.11 6.08
CA SER A 41 -2.67 15.53 5.85
C SER A 41 -3.89 16.45 6.01
N ASP A 42 -5.10 15.94 5.75
CA ASP A 42 -6.37 16.61 6.00
C ASP A 42 -6.87 16.50 7.45
N GLY A 43 -6.06 15.93 8.36
CA GLY A 43 -6.33 15.85 9.79
C GLY A 43 -7.27 14.71 10.20
N VAL A 44 -7.70 13.84 9.28
CA VAL A 44 -8.57 12.70 9.60
C VAL A 44 -7.79 11.62 10.35
N ALA A 45 -8.34 11.19 11.49
CA ALA A 45 -7.73 10.16 12.33
C ALA A 45 -8.05 8.73 11.84
N PHE A 46 -7.04 7.88 11.85
CA PHE A 46 -7.11 6.45 11.57
C PHE A 46 -6.79 5.66 12.84
N LYS A 47 -7.81 5.01 13.41
CA LYS A 47 -7.62 3.99 14.44
C LYS A 47 -7.15 2.69 13.79
N LEU A 48 -6.01 2.18 14.22
CA LEU A 48 -5.31 1.05 13.62
C LEU A 48 -4.77 0.11 14.71
N HIS A 49 -4.43 -1.09 14.28
CA HIS A 49 -3.76 -2.11 15.06
C HIS A 49 -2.31 -2.19 14.60
N LYS A 50 -1.37 -2.16 15.55
CA LYS A 50 0.07 -2.31 15.31
C LYS A 50 0.38 -3.61 14.59
N LEU A 51 -0.31 -4.70 14.94
CA LEU A 51 -0.01 -6.04 14.44
C LEU A 51 -0.02 -6.13 12.89
N PRO A 52 -1.09 -5.75 12.16
CA PRO A 52 -1.07 -5.68 10.70
C PRO A 52 0.04 -4.79 10.12
N LEU A 53 0.35 -3.67 10.77
CA LEU A 53 1.39 -2.73 10.31
C LEU A 53 2.77 -3.38 10.35
N VAL A 54 3.17 -3.91 11.50
CA VAL A 54 4.50 -4.51 11.70
C VAL A 54 4.64 -5.88 11.02
N ALA A 55 3.55 -6.63 10.87
CA ALA A 55 3.58 -7.92 10.19
C ALA A 55 3.83 -7.79 8.68
N ARG A 56 3.51 -6.63 8.11
CA ARG A 56 3.54 -6.38 6.66
C ARG A 56 4.68 -5.47 6.22
N SER A 57 5.18 -4.64 7.12
CA SER A 57 6.26 -3.69 6.86
C SER A 57 7.47 -3.98 7.77
N PRO A 58 8.61 -4.40 7.20
CA PRO A 58 9.87 -4.50 7.93
C PRO A 58 10.29 -3.17 8.58
N VAL A 59 10.07 -2.06 7.88
CA VAL A 59 10.37 -0.70 8.36
C VAL A 59 9.56 -0.37 9.60
N MET A 60 8.25 -0.62 9.58
CA MET A 60 7.40 -0.44 10.76
C MET A 60 7.78 -1.45 11.86
N SER A 61 8.07 -2.70 11.51
CA SER A 61 8.54 -3.66 12.53
C SER A 61 9.78 -3.17 13.27
N GLU A 62 10.74 -2.56 12.57
CA GLU A 62 11.96 -2.06 13.19
C GLU A 62 11.70 -0.80 14.02
N ALA A 63 10.93 0.15 13.47
CA ALA A 63 10.60 1.40 14.14
C ALA A 63 9.95 1.19 15.52
N TRP A 64 9.14 0.13 15.68
CA TRP A 64 8.52 -0.23 16.96
C TRP A 64 9.37 -1.14 17.88
N LYS A 65 10.51 -1.67 17.40
CA LYS A 65 11.44 -2.47 18.22
C LYS A 65 12.46 -1.59 18.94
N THR A 66 12.75 -0.41 18.43
CA THR A 66 13.70 0.53 19.02
C THR A 66 13.23 0.97 20.41
N PRO A 67 13.93 0.60 21.51
CA PRO A 67 13.43 0.78 22.88
C PRO A 67 13.17 2.23 23.31
N GLU A 68 13.87 3.19 22.68
CA GLU A 68 13.83 4.61 23.03
C GLU A 68 13.07 5.46 22.01
N VAL A 69 12.26 4.82 21.15
CA VAL A 69 11.49 5.56 20.15
C VAL A 69 10.38 6.39 20.80
N GLU A 70 10.31 7.67 20.45
CA GLU A 70 9.19 8.52 20.86
C GLU A 70 7.90 8.01 20.19
N LEU A 71 6.88 7.78 21.01
CA LEU A 71 5.56 7.37 20.55
C LEU A 71 4.57 8.53 20.62
N VAL A 72 3.87 8.77 19.51
CA VAL A 72 2.72 9.67 19.41
C VAL A 72 1.51 8.82 19.08
N ASP A 73 0.52 8.83 19.98
CA ASP A 73 -0.71 8.04 19.85
C ASP A 73 -0.47 6.55 19.52
N GLY A 74 0.58 5.96 20.09
CA GLY A 74 0.95 4.56 19.91
C GLY A 74 1.83 4.25 18.69
N ALA A 75 2.15 5.24 17.85
CA ALA A 75 3.06 5.10 16.71
C ALA A 75 4.41 5.80 16.94
N PRO A 76 5.53 5.26 16.43
CA PRO A 76 6.79 5.98 16.31
C PRO A 76 6.61 7.34 15.64
N LEU A 77 7.22 8.37 16.20
CA LEU A 77 7.12 9.74 15.71
C LEU A 77 7.42 9.84 14.20
N GLU A 78 8.48 9.17 13.74
CA GLU A 78 8.87 9.17 12.31
C GLU A 78 7.79 8.58 11.41
N VAL A 79 7.16 7.48 11.84
CA VAL A 79 6.03 6.86 11.11
C VAL A 79 4.85 7.83 11.07
N ALA A 80 4.52 8.47 12.20
CA ALA A 80 3.43 9.43 12.28
C ALA A 80 3.67 10.66 11.40
N GLN A 81 4.89 11.20 11.40
CA GLN A 81 5.29 12.35 10.57
C GLN A 81 5.27 12.03 9.08
N PHE A 82 5.74 10.85 8.69
CA PHE A 82 5.70 10.44 7.28
C PHE A 82 4.26 10.26 6.79
N VAL A 83 3.44 9.53 7.55
CA VAL A 83 2.04 9.25 7.20
C VAL A 83 1.22 10.53 7.07
N ARG A 84 1.49 11.55 7.89
CA ARG A 84 0.77 12.84 7.89
C ARG A 84 0.93 13.65 6.60
N GLN A 85 1.82 13.25 5.70
CA GLN A 85 2.01 13.92 4.41
C GLN A 85 0.95 13.49 3.37
N PHE A 86 0.23 12.40 3.61
CA PHE A 86 -0.66 11.78 2.63
C PHE A 86 -2.15 12.04 2.91
N PRO A 87 -2.98 12.18 1.87
CA PRO A 87 -4.40 12.43 2.02
C PRO A 87 -5.16 11.20 2.54
N PHE A 88 -6.34 11.42 3.13
CA PHE A 88 -7.19 10.35 3.68
C PHE A 88 -7.39 9.20 2.69
N VAL A 89 -7.64 9.50 1.42
CA VAL A 89 -7.97 8.49 0.40
C VAL A 89 -6.78 7.54 0.17
N ALA A 90 -5.56 8.07 0.06
CA ALA A 90 -4.35 7.25 -0.10
C ALA A 90 -4.10 6.37 1.14
N LEU A 91 -4.13 6.98 2.33
CA LEU A 91 -3.92 6.25 3.59
C LEU A 91 -4.96 5.18 3.84
N LYS A 92 -6.24 5.47 3.61
CA LYS A 92 -7.33 4.50 3.76
C LYS A 92 -7.07 3.23 2.93
N ASN A 93 -6.64 3.40 1.68
CA ASN A 93 -6.40 2.28 0.79
C ASN A 93 -5.10 1.54 1.13
N PHE A 94 -4.03 2.27 1.46
CA PHE A 94 -2.79 1.68 1.91
C PHE A 94 -3.00 0.83 3.18
N PHE A 95 -3.61 1.40 4.22
CA PHE A 95 -3.89 0.66 5.45
C PHE A 95 -4.85 -0.50 5.24
N TYR A 96 -5.89 -0.34 4.43
CA TYR A 96 -6.78 -1.45 4.07
C TYR A 96 -6.01 -2.61 3.42
N ALA A 97 -5.06 -2.31 2.54
CA ALA A 97 -4.21 -3.30 1.89
C ALA A 97 -3.23 -3.98 2.85
N LEU A 98 -2.75 -3.28 3.89
CA LEU A 98 -1.97 -3.92 4.95
C LEU A 98 -2.79 -4.97 5.70
N TYR A 99 -4.08 -4.73 5.92
CA TYR A 99 -4.95 -5.69 6.62
C TYR A 99 -5.31 -6.86 5.71
N THR A 100 -5.76 -6.56 4.50
CA THR A 100 -6.49 -7.53 3.67
C THR A 100 -5.66 -8.11 2.53
N GLY A 101 -4.48 -7.55 2.25
CA GLY A 101 -3.73 -7.83 1.02
C GLY A 101 -4.46 -7.37 -0.24
N SER A 102 -5.57 -6.65 -0.11
CA SER A 102 -6.42 -6.20 -1.22
C SER A 102 -6.45 -4.69 -1.30
N CYS A 103 -6.45 -4.18 -2.52
CA CYS A 103 -6.58 -2.76 -2.80
C CYS A 103 -7.90 -2.54 -3.54
N ASP A 104 -8.85 -1.84 -2.93
CA ASP A 104 -10.09 -1.44 -3.59
C ASP A 104 -9.89 -0.33 -4.65
N ILE A 105 -8.62 0.07 -4.88
CA ILE A 105 -8.08 0.98 -5.91
C ILE A 105 -8.71 0.77 -7.31
N ILE A 106 -9.25 -0.42 -7.58
CA ILE A 106 -9.67 -0.85 -8.92
C ILE A 106 -11.14 -0.53 -9.24
N LYS A 107 -11.96 -0.15 -8.25
CA LYS A 107 -13.42 -0.04 -8.46
C LYS A 107 -13.91 1.32 -8.95
N ASP A 108 -13.23 2.42 -8.63
CA ASP A 108 -13.63 3.75 -9.10
C ASP A 108 -12.77 4.21 -10.27
N ARG A 109 -13.38 4.31 -11.46
CA ARG A 109 -12.71 4.74 -12.70
C ARG A 109 -12.67 6.26 -12.86
N ARG A 110 -13.29 7.04 -11.95
CA ARG A 110 -13.58 8.47 -12.20
C ARG A 110 -12.76 9.46 -11.37
N THR A 111 -12.08 9.02 -10.33
CA THR A 111 -11.20 9.89 -9.52
C THR A 111 -9.74 9.77 -9.94
N ALA A 112 -8.97 10.84 -9.71
CA ALA A 112 -7.55 11.06 -10.03
C ALA A 112 -6.65 9.83 -9.81
N PHE A 113 -6.71 8.89 -10.76
CA PHE A 113 -6.12 7.56 -10.64
C PHE A 113 -4.60 7.63 -10.45
N HIS A 114 -3.97 8.69 -10.94
CA HIS A 114 -2.52 8.84 -10.95
C HIS A 114 -1.96 9.33 -9.61
N HIS A 115 -2.37 10.49 -9.09
CA HIS A 115 -1.95 10.97 -7.76
C HIS A 115 -2.18 9.91 -6.67
N PHE A 116 -3.29 9.19 -6.78
CA PHE A 116 -3.61 8.13 -5.86
C PHE A 116 -2.67 6.91 -5.96
N CYS A 117 -2.31 6.47 -7.18
CA CYS A 117 -1.35 5.38 -7.35
C CYS A 117 0.07 5.79 -6.98
N THR A 118 0.46 7.05 -7.23
CA THR A 118 1.77 7.56 -6.84
C THR A 118 1.91 7.63 -5.32
N ASP A 119 0.89 8.12 -4.61
CA ASP A 119 0.88 8.18 -3.14
C ASP A 119 0.99 6.79 -2.51
N ILE A 120 0.21 5.83 -3.01
CA ILE A 120 0.24 4.44 -2.53
C ILE A 120 1.58 3.79 -2.82
N TYR A 121 2.18 4.08 -3.98
CA TYR A 121 3.52 3.62 -4.30
C TYR A 121 4.57 4.23 -3.36
N SER A 122 4.52 5.53 -3.09
CA SER A 122 5.42 6.20 -2.12
C SER A 122 5.31 5.58 -0.72
N LEU A 123 4.09 5.35 -0.24
CA LEU A 123 3.84 4.67 1.04
C LEU A 123 4.42 3.25 1.04
N ALA A 124 4.14 2.46 0.00
CA ALA A 124 4.60 1.08 -0.10
C ALA A 124 6.13 0.98 -0.24
N HIS A 125 6.75 1.88 -0.99
CA HIS A 125 8.19 1.97 -1.15
C HIS A 125 8.87 2.35 0.18
N HIS A 126 8.41 3.41 0.84
CA HIS A 126 8.95 3.87 2.13
C HIS A 126 8.83 2.78 3.20
N PHE A 127 7.67 2.12 3.30
CA PHE A 127 7.44 1.06 4.29
C PHE A 127 7.87 -0.34 3.82
N GLN A 128 8.45 -0.47 2.63
CA GLN A 128 8.91 -1.73 2.04
C GLN A 128 7.85 -2.84 2.00
N VAL A 129 6.65 -2.50 1.51
CA VAL A 129 5.53 -3.44 1.36
C VAL A 129 5.44 -3.87 -0.11
N GLN A 130 6.22 -4.91 -0.45
CA GLN A 130 6.53 -5.30 -1.83
C GLN A 130 5.29 -5.55 -2.70
N ASP A 131 4.30 -6.29 -2.20
CA ASP A 131 3.10 -6.64 -3.00
C ASP A 131 2.23 -5.42 -3.34
N ILE A 132 2.14 -4.43 -2.43
CA ILE A 132 1.46 -3.16 -2.70
C ILE A 132 2.28 -2.31 -3.68
N MET A 133 3.62 -2.32 -3.56
CA MET A 133 4.52 -1.61 -4.46
C MET A 133 4.41 -2.17 -5.89
N ASP A 134 4.46 -3.49 -6.04
CA ASP A 134 4.32 -4.17 -7.34
C ASP A 134 2.96 -3.88 -7.99
N MET A 135 1.88 -3.93 -7.19
CA MET A 135 0.54 -3.65 -7.68
C MET A 135 0.40 -2.20 -8.15
N SER A 136 0.82 -1.23 -7.34
CA SER A 136 0.74 0.20 -7.68
C SER A 136 1.62 0.52 -8.89
N TYR A 137 2.81 -0.06 -8.98
CA TYR A 137 3.67 0.00 -10.16
C TYR A 137 2.97 -0.54 -11.41
N LEU A 138 2.37 -1.73 -11.35
CA LEU A 138 1.65 -2.33 -12.48
C LEU A 138 0.48 -1.46 -12.93
N LEU A 139 -0.25 -0.84 -12.00
CA LEU A 139 -1.35 0.06 -12.31
C LEU A 139 -0.86 1.34 -12.99
N MET A 140 0.21 1.96 -12.48
CA MET A 140 0.84 3.12 -13.11
C MET A 140 1.35 2.78 -14.51
N LYS A 141 2.00 1.61 -14.67
CA LYS A 141 2.55 1.15 -15.94
C LYS A 141 1.49 0.90 -17.01
N ASN A 142 0.41 0.20 -16.66
CA ASN A 142 -0.63 -0.17 -17.63
C ASN A 142 -1.58 0.98 -17.96
N ARG A 143 -1.61 2.05 -17.15
CA ARG A 143 -2.46 3.23 -17.36
C ARG A 143 -1.63 4.50 -17.58
N LYS A 144 -0.41 4.38 -18.12
CA LYS A 144 0.39 5.56 -18.50
C LYS A 144 -0.32 6.35 -19.60
N LEU A 145 -0.52 7.62 -19.33
CA LEU A 145 -1.06 8.61 -20.25
C LEU A 145 0.01 9.70 -20.43
N PRO A 146 0.03 10.42 -21.56
CA PRO A 146 0.95 11.55 -21.73
C PRO A 146 0.86 12.57 -20.58
N SER A 147 -0.34 12.78 -20.04
CA SER A 147 -0.61 13.72 -18.96
C SER A 147 -0.02 13.33 -17.59
N ASN A 148 0.31 12.06 -17.36
CA ASN A 148 0.78 11.55 -16.06
C ASN A 148 2.21 11.00 -16.09
N ALA A 149 2.81 10.84 -17.27
CA ALA A 149 4.13 10.21 -17.40
C ALA A 149 5.23 11.04 -16.70
N VAL A 150 5.09 12.36 -16.72
CA VAL A 150 6.00 13.28 -15.99
C VAL A 150 5.83 13.12 -14.48
N GLU A 151 4.62 13.01 -13.96
CA GLU A 151 4.37 12.78 -12.53
C GLU A 151 5.00 11.47 -12.06
N ILE A 152 4.86 10.40 -12.84
CA ILE A 152 5.48 9.11 -12.54
C ILE A 152 7.02 9.21 -12.57
N TYR A 153 7.58 9.98 -13.51
CA TYR A 153 9.02 10.23 -13.55
C TYR A 153 9.51 11.01 -12.32
N LEU A 154 8.81 12.07 -11.93
CA LEU A 154 9.14 12.88 -10.75
C LEU A 154 9.08 12.05 -9.47
N LEU A 155 8.02 11.24 -9.31
CA LEU A 155 7.92 10.26 -8.23
C LEU A 155 9.15 9.34 -8.20
N ALA A 156 9.54 8.78 -9.35
CA ALA A 156 10.66 7.86 -9.44
C ALA A 156 11.99 8.51 -9.00
N VAL A 157 12.18 9.80 -9.31
CA VAL A 157 13.32 10.57 -8.84
C VAL A 157 13.25 10.79 -7.32
N GLU A 158 12.08 11.16 -6.80
CA GLU A 158 11.86 11.40 -5.36
C GLU A 158 12.13 10.15 -4.51
N VAL A 159 11.57 9.01 -4.92
CA VAL A 159 11.74 7.72 -4.22
C VAL A 159 13.02 7.00 -4.60
N LYS A 160 13.80 7.53 -5.55
CA LYS A 160 15.05 6.95 -6.07
C LYS A 160 14.87 5.56 -6.69
N ASP A 161 13.75 5.32 -7.39
CA ASP A 161 13.52 4.09 -8.16
C ASP A 161 13.97 4.26 -9.62
N GLU A 162 15.12 3.66 -9.93
CA GLU A 162 15.73 3.67 -11.27
C GLU A 162 14.93 2.92 -12.34
N THR A 163 14.21 1.87 -11.94
CA THR A 163 13.37 1.07 -12.84
C THR A 163 12.14 1.87 -13.26
N LEU A 164 11.44 2.47 -12.30
CA LEU A 164 10.29 3.32 -12.55
C LEU A 164 10.69 4.56 -13.36
N ARG A 165 11.85 5.14 -13.06
CA ARG A 165 12.41 6.30 -13.79
C ARG A 165 12.66 5.95 -15.25
N SER A 166 13.40 4.87 -15.50
CA SER A 166 13.71 4.39 -16.85
C SER A 166 12.43 4.05 -17.64
N ASP A 167 11.44 3.45 -16.98
CA ASP A 167 10.16 3.12 -17.59
C ASP A 167 9.32 4.36 -17.94
N ALA A 168 9.37 5.42 -17.13
CA ALA A 168 8.69 6.67 -17.41
C ALA A 168 9.39 7.45 -18.53
N GLU A 169 10.71 7.54 -18.49
CA GLU A 169 11.53 8.21 -19.49
C GLU A 169 11.34 7.61 -20.89
N ARG A 170 11.39 6.27 -21.01
CA ARG A 170 11.14 5.58 -22.29
C ARG A 170 9.79 5.94 -22.90
N TYR A 171 8.74 6.04 -22.07
CA TYR A 171 7.41 6.42 -22.54
C TYR A 171 7.35 7.88 -22.99
N ILE A 172 7.97 8.79 -22.24
CA ILE A 172 8.02 10.22 -22.59
C ILE A 172 8.74 10.43 -23.92
N VAL A 173 9.89 9.77 -24.09
CA VAL A 173 10.69 9.86 -25.33
C VAL A 173 9.96 9.27 -26.52
N SER A 174 9.29 8.11 -26.38
CA SER A 174 8.58 7.50 -27.50
C SER A 174 7.43 8.37 -28.01
N ARG A 175 6.72 9.06 -27.12
CA ARG A 175 5.63 9.98 -27.51
C ARG A 175 6.10 11.26 -28.20
N ARG A 176 7.37 11.63 -28.05
CA ARG A 176 7.97 12.76 -28.77
C ARG A 176 8.24 12.45 -30.25
N GLN A 177 8.33 11.17 -30.61
CA GLN A 177 8.56 10.72 -32.00
C GLN A 177 7.25 10.58 -32.79
N ASP A 178 6.10 10.54 -32.09
CA ASP A 178 4.76 10.42 -32.68
C ASP A 178 4.08 11.79 -32.96
N ALA A 179 4.75 12.90 -32.63
CA ALA A 179 4.25 14.28 -32.78
C ALA A 179 5.08 15.05 -33.83
#